data_AF-A0A9W8JQQ3-F1
#
_entry.id   AF-A0A9W8JQQ3-F1
#
_cell.length_a   1.000
_cell.length_b   1.000
_cell.length_c   1.000
_cell.angle_alpha   90.00
_cell.angle_beta   90.00
_cell.angle_gamma   90.00
#
_symmetry.space_group_name_H-M   'P 1'
#
loop_
_entity.id
_entity.type
_entity.pdbx_description
1 polymer ?
#
loop_
_entity_poly.entity_id
_entity_poly.type
_entity_poly.pdbx_seq_one_letter_code
_entity_poly.pdbx_strand_id
1 'polypeptide(L)'
;MAPSGAGSRLPTVLLVFAGLSTLVAVLVSFWSILLQLRSYRKPALQRMVVRIMIMVPLYAVASLISLFSLEAAFVIDAIRDIYEAFVIYCFFVLLLSYLGGERSLLILLHGRPPKEPVFPLNLFKREIDVSDPYTFLFLKRGILQYVQVKPVLAAATLILKATGKYNEGDFRANSGYLYVSIVYNISICLSLYCLAMFWICVNDDLKPFRP
;
A
#
# COMPACT_ATOMS: atom_id res chain seq x y z
N MET A 1 -23.25 2.91 27.03
CA MET A 1 -23.15 4.14 26.22
C MET A 1 -22.43 3.75 24.95
N ALA A 2 -23.14 3.60 23.82
CA ALA A 2 -22.48 3.33 22.55
C ALA A 2 -21.56 4.53 22.23
N PRO A 3 -20.27 4.32 21.92
CA PRO A 3 -19.36 5.42 21.65
C PRO A 3 -19.83 6.16 20.40
N SER A 4 -20.33 7.38 20.60
CA SER A 4 -20.75 8.31 19.56
C SER A 4 -19.62 8.45 18.52
N GLY A 5 -19.93 8.28 17.23
CA GLY A 5 -18.96 8.48 16.15
C GLY A 5 -18.31 9.87 16.17
N ALA A 6 -17.16 10.02 15.49
CA ALA A 6 -16.47 11.31 15.38
C ALA A 6 -17.37 12.44 14.81
N GLY A 7 -18.38 12.07 14.02
CA GLY A 7 -19.41 12.95 13.46
C GLY A 7 -20.36 13.59 14.48
N SER A 8 -20.44 13.07 15.71
CA SER A 8 -21.38 13.57 16.73
C SER A 8 -21.11 15.01 17.17
N ARG A 9 -19.92 15.55 16.92
CA ARG A 9 -19.54 16.96 17.20
C ARG A 9 -19.56 17.87 15.97
N LEU A 10 -19.82 17.33 14.79
CA LEU A 10 -19.75 18.05 13.52
C LEU A 10 -21.13 18.57 13.10
N PRO A 11 -21.23 19.76 12.48
CA PRO A 11 -22.48 20.26 11.93
C PRO A 11 -23.00 19.32 10.85
N THR A 12 -24.32 19.10 10.83
CA THR A 12 -25.00 18.16 9.92
C THR A 12 -24.71 18.45 8.44
N VAL A 13 -24.48 19.71 8.09
CA VAL A 13 -24.09 20.13 6.74
C VAL A 13 -22.79 19.46 6.30
N LEU A 14 -21.76 19.42 7.17
CA LEU A 14 -20.49 18.74 6.86
C LEU A 14 -20.67 17.23 6.72
N LEU A 15 -21.54 16.62 7.52
CA LEU A 15 -21.86 15.19 7.41
C LEU A 15 -22.49 14.84 6.05
N VAL A 16 -23.41 15.68 5.58
CA VAL A 16 -24.06 15.52 4.27
C VAL A 16 -23.06 15.70 3.13
N PHE A 17 -22.20 16.73 3.18
CA PHE A 17 -21.16 16.93 2.18
C PHE A 17 -20.16 15.77 2.15
N ALA A 18 -19.73 15.27 3.31
CA ALA A 18 -18.84 14.11 3.39
C ALA A 18 -19.50 12.86 2.80
N GLY A 19 -20.76 12.59 3.13
CA GLY A 19 -21.52 11.48 2.57
C GLY A 19 -21.67 11.56 1.05
N LEU A 20 -21.98 12.74 0.51
CA LEU A 20 -22.12 12.95 -0.93
C LEU A 20 -20.78 12.76 -1.67
N SER A 21 -19.69 13.30 -1.11
CA SER A 21 -18.34 13.11 -1.63
C SER A 21 -17.93 11.63 -1.67
N THR A 22 -18.17 10.89 -0.58
CA THR A 22 -17.93 9.44 -0.52
C THR A 22 -18.73 8.70 -1.60
N LEU A 23 -20.01 9.05 -1.78
CA LEU A 23 -20.86 8.42 -2.77
C LEU A 23 -20.34 8.65 -4.19
N VAL A 24 -19.93 9.88 -4.52
CA VAL A 24 -19.32 10.20 -5.82
C VAL A 24 -18.03 9.41 -6.02
N ALA A 25 -17.15 9.35 -5.01
CA ALA A 25 -15.90 8.60 -5.09
C ALA A 25 -16.14 7.09 -5.36
N VAL A 26 -17.12 6.49 -4.68
CA VAL A 26 -17.48 5.08 -4.88
C VAL A 26 -18.05 4.84 -6.29
N LEU A 27 -18.95 5.72 -6.77
CA LEU A 27 -19.54 5.59 -8.10
C LEU A 27 -18.49 5.72 -9.21
N VAL A 28 -17.61 6.72 -9.13
CA VAL A 28 -16.53 6.93 -10.11
C VAL A 28 -15.56 5.75 -10.10
N SER A 29 -15.21 5.24 -8.91
CA SER A 29 -14.34 4.08 -8.78
C SER A 29 -14.97 2.84 -9.40
N PHE A 30 -16.25 2.60 -9.12
CA PHE A 30 -17.00 1.48 -9.68
C PHE A 30 -17.10 1.57 -11.20
N TRP A 31 -17.42 2.76 -11.73
CA TRP A 31 -17.46 3.00 -13.17
C TRP A 31 -16.10 2.71 -13.84
N SER A 32 -15.01 3.15 -13.22
CA SER A 32 -13.66 2.92 -13.73
C SER A 32 -13.27 1.44 -13.72
N ILE A 33 -13.68 0.68 -12.69
CA ILE A 33 -13.51 -0.78 -12.63
C ILE A 33 -14.32 -1.46 -13.75
N LEU A 34 -15.58 -1.05 -13.97
CA LEU A 34 -16.43 -1.60 -15.02
C LEU A 34 -15.85 -1.36 -16.42
N LEU A 35 -15.29 -0.18 -16.69
CA LEU A 35 -14.63 0.12 -17.95
C LEU A 35 -13.44 -0.82 -18.20
N GLN A 36 -12.63 -1.06 -17.16
CA GLN A 36 -11.49 -1.97 -17.24
C GLN A 36 -11.93 -3.43 -17.46
N LEU A 37 -13.04 -3.84 -16.85
CA LEU A 37 -13.64 -5.17 -17.05
C LEU A 37 -14.30 -5.32 -18.43
N ARG A 38 -14.89 -4.26 -18.99
CA ARG A 38 -15.47 -4.30 -20.34
C ARG A 38 -14.42 -4.36 -21.44
N SER A 39 -13.30 -3.66 -21.30
CA SER A 39 -12.21 -3.68 -22.28
C SER A 39 -11.14 -4.73 -21.95
N TYR A 40 -11.53 -5.99 -21.73
CA TYR A 40 -10.65 -7.05 -21.20
C TYR A 40 -9.69 -7.66 -22.25
N ARG A 41 -8.63 -6.92 -22.64
CA ARG A 41 -7.66 -7.36 -23.67
C ARG A 41 -6.46 -8.12 -23.11
N LYS A 42 -5.95 -7.75 -21.93
CA LYS A 42 -4.77 -8.37 -21.29
C LYS A 42 -5.13 -8.77 -19.85
N PRO A 43 -5.61 -10.01 -19.63
CA PRO A 43 -6.25 -10.41 -18.38
C PRO A 43 -5.32 -10.34 -17.15
N ALA A 44 -4.04 -10.66 -17.34
CA ALA A 44 -3.05 -10.66 -16.27
C ALA A 44 -2.80 -9.24 -15.70
N LEU A 45 -2.61 -8.25 -16.58
CA LEU A 45 -2.36 -6.86 -16.20
C LEU A 45 -3.61 -6.22 -15.59
N GLN A 46 -4.74 -6.38 -16.26
CA GLN A 46 -5.99 -5.75 -15.85
C GLN A 46 -6.49 -6.27 -14.50
N ARG A 47 -6.28 -7.56 -14.21
CA ARG A 47 -6.62 -8.12 -12.89
C ARG A 47 -5.83 -7.46 -11.76
N MET A 48 -4.56 -7.15 -11.97
CA MET A 48 -3.74 -6.45 -10.96
C MET A 48 -4.16 -4.98 -10.82
N VAL A 49 -4.45 -4.30 -11.92
CA VAL A 49 -4.97 -2.91 -11.90
C VAL A 49 -6.30 -2.85 -11.15
N VAL A 50 -7.25 -3.75 -11.43
CA VAL A 50 -8.55 -3.78 -10.73
C VAL A 50 -8.36 -3.98 -9.23
N ARG A 51 -7.43 -4.85 -8.80
CA ARG A 51 -7.08 -5.01 -7.38
C ARG A 51 -6.55 -3.72 -6.76
N ILE A 52 -5.73 -2.96 -7.47
CA ILE A 52 -5.24 -1.67 -6.96
C ILE A 52 -6.38 -0.64 -6.87
N MET A 53 -7.26 -0.60 -7.87
CA MET A 53 -8.37 0.37 -7.92
C MET A 53 -9.42 0.18 -6.82
N ILE A 54 -9.58 -1.03 -6.27
CA ILE A 54 -10.45 -1.32 -5.13
C ILE A 54 -10.01 -0.58 -3.85
N MET A 55 -8.76 -0.09 -3.80
CA MET A 55 -8.28 0.74 -2.70
C MET A 55 -9.12 2.02 -2.54
N VAL A 56 -9.47 2.71 -3.63
CA VAL A 56 -10.20 3.99 -3.56
C VAL A 56 -11.58 3.86 -2.87
N PRO A 57 -12.48 2.95 -3.29
CA PRO A 57 -13.77 2.80 -2.61
C PRO A 57 -13.63 2.26 -1.19
N LEU A 58 -12.62 1.42 -0.90
CA LEU A 58 -12.36 0.94 0.46
C LEU A 58 -12.06 2.10 1.42
N TYR A 59 -11.19 3.03 1.02
CA TYR A 59 -10.87 4.21 1.83
C TYR A 59 -12.07 5.15 1.98
N ALA A 60 -12.83 5.36 0.90
CA ALA A 60 -14.02 6.20 0.93
C ALA A 60 -15.08 5.68 1.92
N VAL A 61 -15.33 4.37 1.92
CA VAL A 61 -16.26 3.70 2.85
C VAL A 61 -15.72 3.72 4.28
N ALA A 62 -14.42 3.48 4.47
CA ALA A 62 -13.77 3.55 5.79
C ALA A 62 -13.93 4.95 6.42
N SER A 63 -13.69 6.00 5.64
CA SER A 63 -13.85 7.39 6.10
C SER A 63 -15.29 7.71 6.50
N LEU A 64 -16.29 7.20 5.75
CA LEU A 64 -17.70 7.40 6.09
C LEU A 64 -18.08 6.67 7.39
N ILE A 65 -17.61 5.45 7.58
CA ILE A 65 -17.95 4.65 8.76
C ILE A 65 -17.28 5.22 10.02
N SER A 66 -16.06 5.74 9.89
CA SER A 66 -15.37 6.46 10.97
C SER A 66 -16.16 7.67 11.51
N LEU A 67 -16.92 8.33 10.63
CA LEU A 67 -17.80 9.44 11.00
C LEU A 67 -19.00 8.98 11.85
N PHE A 68 -19.56 7.80 11.58
CA PHE A 68 -20.77 7.31 12.28
C PHE A 68 -20.49 6.46 13.51
N SER A 69 -19.45 5.62 13.49
CA SER A 69 -19.13 4.70 14.59
C SER A 69 -17.63 4.44 14.70
N LEU A 70 -17.08 4.74 15.88
CA LEU A 70 -15.65 4.53 16.18
C LEU A 70 -15.29 3.04 16.34
N GLU A 71 -16.20 2.22 16.87
CA GLU A 71 -15.97 0.77 17.01
C GLU A 71 -15.93 0.07 15.65
N ALA A 72 -16.85 0.43 14.74
CA ALA A 72 -16.86 -0.10 13.38
C ALA A 72 -15.66 0.42 12.57
N ALA A 73 -15.24 1.67 12.81
CA ALA A 73 -14.06 2.25 12.19
C ALA A 73 -12.81 1.41 12.44
N PHE A 74 -12.60 0.96 13.69
CA PHE A 74 -11.43 0.19 14.05
C PHE A 74 -11.28 -1.11 13.24
N VAL A 75 -12.38 -1.85 13.05
CA VAL A 75 -12.38 -3.09 12.26
C VAL A 75 -12.07 -2.81 10.79
N ILE A 76 -12.64 -1.74 10.24
CA ILE A 76 -12.46 -1.38 8.83
C ILE A 76 -11.08 -0.81 8.57
N ASP A 77 -10.53 -0.03 9.50
CA ASP A 77 -9.16 0.45 9.46
C ASP A 77 -8.17 -0.73 9.45
N ALA A 78 -8.41 -1.78 10.23
CA ALA A 78 -7.59 -2.99 10.18
C ALA A 78 -7.64 -3.69 8.80
N ILE A 79 -8.81 -3.77 8.17
CA ILE A 79 -8.97 -4.32 6.81
C ILE A 79 -8.23 -3.45 5.79
N ARG A 80 -8.40 -2.12 5.87
CA ARG A 80 -7.72 -1.14 5.01
C ARG A 80 -6.21 -1.28 5.10
N ASP A 81 -5.70 -1.42 6.31
CA ASP A 81 -4.28 -1.54 6.59
C ASP A 81 -3.68 -2.84 6.03
N ILE A 82 -4.40 -3.96 6.07
CA ILE A 82 -4.00 -5.22 5.39
C ILE A 82 -4.05 -5.04 3.87
N TYR A 83 -5.08 -4.34 3.37
CA TYR A 83 -5.26 -4.11 1.94
C TYR A 83 -4.14 -3.27 1.34
N GLU A 84 -3.64 -2.27 2.06
CA GLU A 84 -2.51 -1.46 1.65
C GLU A 84 -1.26 -2.30 1.33
N ALA A 85 -0.96 -3.28 2.17
CA ALA A 85 0.15 -4.20 1.94
C ALA A 85 -0.09 -5.10 0.71
N PHE A 86 -1.34 -5.56 0.52
CA PHE A 86 -1.73 -6.31 -0.65
C PHE A 86 -1.63 -5.49 -1.96
N VAL A 87 -1.94 -4.19 -1.91
CA VAL A 87 -1.84 -3.28 -3.05
C VAL A 87 -0.39 -3.10 -3.50
N ILE A 88 0.55 -2.92 -2.57
CA ILE A 88 1.99 -2.83 -2.89
C ILE A 88 2.47 -4.10 -3.60
N TYR A 89 2.05 -5.28 -3.12
CA TYR A 89 2.33 -6.54 -3.81
C TYR A 89 1.73 -6.60 -5.22
N CYS A 90 0.45 -6.23 -5.36
CA CYS A 90 -0.21 -6.22 -6.67
C CYS A 90 0.48 -5.27 -7.65
N PHE A 91 0.92 -4.11 -7.18
CA PHE A 91 1.65 -3.16 -7.99
C PHE A 91 3.02 -3.71 -8.42
N PHE A 92 3.80 -4.31 -7.52
CA PHE A 92 5.04 -4.98 -7.89
C PHE A 92 4.83 -6.07 -8.97
N VAL A 93 3.83 -6.93 -8.79
CA VAL A 93 3.51 -7.98 -9.78
C VAL A 93 3.00 -7.39 -11.10
N LEU A 94 2.28 -6.26 -11.06
CA LEU A 94 1.86 -5.54 -12.26
C LEU A 94 3.08 -5.08 -13.07
N LEU A 95 4.08 -4.48 -12.42
CA LEU A 95 5.33 -4.07 -13.08
C LEU A 95 6.05 -5.25 -13.71
N LEU A 96 6.23 -6.35 -12.97
CA LEU A 96 6.81 -7.58 -13.50
C LEU A 96 6.04 -8.11 -14.70
N SER A 97 4.71 -8.04 -14.66
CA SER A 97 3.84 -8.52 -15.73
C SER A 97 3.93 -7.66 -16.99
N TYR A 98 4.16 -6.34 -16.86
CA TYR A 98 4.39 -5.47 -18.01
C TYR A 98 5.68 -5.82 -18.77
N LEU A 99 6.68 -6.32 -18.06
CA LEU A 99 7.99 -6.72 -18.60
C LEU A 99 8.01 -8.15 -19.16
N GLY A 100 6.89 -8.86 -19.13
CA GLY A 100 6.82 -10.25 -19.56
C GLY A 100 7.31 -11.26 -18.50
N GLY A 101 7.38 -10.86 -17.22
CA GLY A 101 7.69 -11.72 -16.08
C GLY A 101 9.14 -11.66 -15.59
N GLU A 102 9.43 -12.41 -14.53
CA GLU A 102 10.73 -12.36 -13.82
C GLU A 102 11.92 -12.77 -14.69
N ARG A 103 11.75 -13.77 -15.57
CA ARG A 103 12.85 -14.25 -16.43
C ARG A 103 13.20 -13.23 -17.53
N SER A 104 12.18 -12.71 -18.21
CA SER A 104 12.37 -11.70 -19.26
C SER A 104 13.01 -10.44 -18.71
N LEU A 105 12.61 -10.05 -17.49
CA LEU A 105 13.19 -8.93 -16.77
C LEU A 105 14.68 -9.14 -16.46
N LEU A 106 15.06 -10.30 -15.93
CA LEU A 106 16.48 -10.60 -15.64
C LEU A 106 17.34 -10.56 -16.91
N ILE A 107 16.82 -11.06 -18.04
CA ILE A 107 17.52 -11.01 -19.33
C ILE A 107 17.62 -9.56 -19.84
N LEU A 108 16.56 -8.76 -19.70
CA LEU A 108 16.52 -7.36 -20.14
C LEU A 108 17.50 -6.48 -19.36
N LEU A 109 17.61 -6.73 -18.05
CA LEU A 109 18.56 -6.03 -17.19
C LEU A 109 19.99 -6.54 -17.39
N HIS A 110 20.20 -7.75 -17.91
CA HIS A 110 21.51 -8.35 -18.12
C HIS A 110 22.42 -7.47 -19.00
N GLY A 111 23.54 -6.98 -18.45
CA GLY A 111 24.51 -6.17 -19.18
C GLY A 111 24.22 -4.66 -19.25
N ARG A 112 23.25 -4.15 -18.47
CA ARG A 112 23.04 -2.71 -18.28
C ARG A 112 24.04 -2.13 -17.27
N PRO A 113 24.48 -0.86 -17.42
CA PRO A 113 25.29 -0.21 -16.42
C PRO A 113 24.50 -0.03 -15.11
N PRO A 114 25.15 -0.14 -13.93
CA PRO A 114 24.50 0.06 -12.65
C PRO A 114 23.90 1.46 -12.57
N LYS A 115 22.68 1.57 -12.04
CA LYS A 115 21.99 2.86 -11.88
C LYS A 115 22.18 3.34 -10.44
N GLU A 116 22.45 4.63 -10.29
CA GLU A 116 22.64 5.23 -8.97
C GLU A 116 21.32 5.16 -8.17
N PRO A 117 21.38 4.80 -6.87
CA PRO A 117 20.20 4.76 -6.03
C PRO A 117 19.65 6.15 -5.74
N VAL A 118 18.34 6.25 -5.56
CA VAL A 118 17.71 7.51 -5.14
C VAL A 118 18.04 7.85 -3.68
N PHE A 119 18.00 9.13 -3.34
CA PHE A 119 18.09 9.59 -1.96
C PHE A 119 17.04 8.85 -1.10
N PRO A 120 17.35 8.26 0.09
CA PRO A 120 18.53 8.47 0.96
C PRO A 120 19.64 7.40 0.88
N LEU A 121 19.49 6.27 0.17
CA LEU A 121 20.59 5.29 0.09
C LEU A 121 21.76 5.77 -0.79
N ASN A 122 21.56 6.82 -1.58
CA ASN A 122 22.63 7.48 -2.34
C ASN A 122 23.79 7.98 -1.44
N LEU A 123 23.56 8.18 -0.13
CA LEU A 123 24.63 8.52 0.82
C LEU A 123 25.49 7.32 1.24
N PHE A 124 24.96 6.09 1.20
CA PHE A 124 25.61 4.90 1.78
C PHE A 124 26.02 3.84 0.75
N LYS A 125 25.34 3.74 -0.39
CA LYS A 125 25.67 2.79 -1.47
C LYS A 125 25.76 3.54 -2.79
N ARG A 126 26.90 3.43 -3.45
CA ARG A 126 27.21 4.18 -4.68
C ARG A 126 26.56 3.57 -5.92
N GLU A 127 26.39 2.25 -5.99
CA GLU A 127 25.92 1.56 -7.19
C GLU A 127 25.03 0.37 -6.79
N ILE A 128 23.81 0.29 -7.34
CA ILE A 128 22.94 -0.89 -7.20
C ILE A 128 22.76 -1.49 -8.58
N ASP A 129 23.34 -2.66 -8.79
CA ASP A 129 23.15 -3.41 -10.02
C ASP A 129 21.92 -4.32 -9.91
N VAL A 130 20.81 -3.91 -10.51
CA VAL A 130 19.55 -4.68 -10.56
C VAL A 130 19.66 -5.85 -11.56
N SER A 131 20.72 -5.89 -12.36
CA SER A 131 21.06 -6.98 -13.27
C SER A 131 21.46 -8.27 -12.54
N ASP A 132 22.02 -8.14 -11.33
CA ASP A 132 22.42 -9.27 -10.52
C ASP A 132 21.17 -9.97 -9.91
N PRO A 133 20.99 -11.29 -10.14
CA PRO A 133 19.91 -12.06 -9.54
C PRO A 133 19.82 -11.90 -8.02
N TYR A 134 20.95 -11.74 -7.31
CA TYR A 134 20.95 -11.57 -5.86
C TYR A 134 20.37 -10.23 -5.42
N THR A 135 20.72 -9.14 -6.11
CA THR A 135 20.17 -7.80 -5.85
C THR A 135 18.68 -7.74 -6.18
N PHE A 136 18.25 -8.35 -7.28
CA PHE A 136 16.83 -8.47 -7.62
C PHE A 136 16.06 -9.28 -6.57
N LEU A 137 16.61 -10.41 -6.11
CA LEU A 137 16.02 -11.21 -5.02
C LEU A 137 15.93 -10.41 -3.71
N PHE A 138 16.95 -9.62 -3.39
CA PHE A 138 16.95 -8.74 -2.22
C PHE A 138 15.85 -7.68 -2.33
N LEU A 139 15.71 -7.03 -3.48
CA LEU A 139 14.67 -6.03 -3.73
C LEU A 139 13.27 -6.63 -3.62
N LYS A 140 13.05 -7.80 -4.23
CA LYS A 140 11.80 -8.57 -4.14
C LYS A 140 11.48 -8.92 -2.68
N ARG A 141 12.48 -9.38 -1.92
CA ARG A 141 12.31 -9.67 -0.48
C ARG A 141 12.01 -8.42 0.33
N GLY A 142 12.65 -7.29 0.04
CA GLY A 142 12.40 -6.00 0.70
C GLY A 142 10.98 -5.48 0.45
N ILE A 143 10.47 -5.62 -0.77
CA ILE A 143 9.07 -5.26 -1.09
C ILE A 143 8.10 -6.19 -0.34
N LEU A 144 8.35 -7.50 -0.36
CA LEU A 144 7.51 -8.52 0.28
C LEU A 144 7.57 -8.49 1.82
N GLN A 145 8.65 -7.95 2.40
CA GLN A 145 8.81 -7.84 3.85
C GLN A 145 7.60 -7.13 4.47
N TYR A 146 7.17 -6.00 3.92
CA TYR A 146 6.04 -5.23 4.47
C TYR A 146 4.75 -6.04 4.50
N VAL A 147 4.51 -6.88 3.48
CA VAL A 147 3.33 -7.75 3.39
C VAL A 147 3.27 -8.77 4.52
N GLN A 148 4.44 -9.26 4.98
CA GLN A 148 4.52 -10.21 6.10
C GLN A 148 4.58 -9.50 7.45
N VAL A 149 5.25 -8.35 7.52
CA VAL A 149 5.38 -7.55 8.74
C VAL A 149 4.02 -7.01 9.18
N LYS A 150 3.12 -6.65 8.25
CA LYS A 150 1.82 -6.06 8.60
C LYS A 150 0.90 -7.03 9.39
N PRO A 151 0.69 -8.31 9.00
CA PRO A 151 0.00 -9.29 9.83
C PRO A 151 0.65 -9.53 11.20
N VAL A 152 1.99 -9.54 11.26
CA VAL A 152 2.72 -9.70 12.52
C VAL A 152 2.50 -8.50 13.44
N LEU A 153 2.51 -7.28 12.90
CA LEU A 153 2.17 -6.07 13.63
C LEU A 153 0.72 -6.09 14.11
N ALA A 154 -0.22 -6.54 13.26
CA ALA A 154 -1.63 -6.68 13.62
C ALA A 154 -1.82 -7.66 14.80
N ALA A 155 -1.15 -8.81 14.75
CA ALA A 155 -1.15 -9.78 15.86
C ALA A 155 -0.52 -9.19 17.12
N ALA A 156 0.61 -8.49 17.00
CA ALA A 156 1.26 -7.81 18.11
C ALA A 156 0.35 -6.74 18.75
N THR A 157 -0.37 -5.95 17.94
CA THR A 157 -1.34 -4.97 18.45
C THR A 157 -2.50 -5.62 19.19
N LEU A 158 -3.02 -6.75 18.71
CA LEU A 158 -4.08 -7.48 19.41
C LEU A 158 -3.60 -8.00 20.77
N ILE A 159 -2.38 -8.53 20.86
CA ILE A 159 -1.78 -9.01 22.11
C ILE A 159 -1.56 -7.85 23.09
N LEU A 160 -1.03 -6.72 22.61
CA LEU A 160 -0.81 -5.51 23.41
C LEU A 160 -2.13 -4.95 23.94
N LYS A 161 -3.19 -5.01 23.13
CA LYS A 161 -4.55 -4.58 23.49
C LYS A 161 -5.16 -5.52 24.54
N ALA A 162 -4.99 -6.83 24.40
CA ALA A 162 -5.42 -7.81 25.41
C ALA A 162 -4.70 -7.65 26.76
N THR A 163 -3.43 -7.18 26.74
CA THR A 163 -2.64 -6.92 27.95
C THR A 163 -2.94 -5.56 28.59
N GLY A 164 -3.79 -4.74 27.97
CA GLY A 164 -4.14 -3.41 28.49
C GLY A 164 -3.01 -2.37 28.43
N LYS A 165 -1.92 -2.64 27.68
CA LYS A 165 -0.78 -1.72 27.49
C LYS A 165 -0.81 -0.97 26.15
N TYR A 166 -1.88 -1.14 25.38
CA TYR A 166 -2.09 -0.44 24.12
C TYR A 166 -2.89 0.84 24.36
N ASN A 167 -2.20 1.92 24.70
CA ASN A 167 -2.81 3.25 24.75
C ASN A 167 -2.79 3.84 23.33
N GLU A 168 -3.94 3.78 22.66
CA GLU A 168 -4.14 4.36 21.33
C GLU A 168 -3.96 5.90 21.40
N GLY A 169 -3.05 6.44 20.59
CA GLY A 169 -2.86 7.90 20.46
C GLY A 169 -1.91 8.55 21.48
N ASP A 170 -1.43 7.83 22.48
CA ASP A 170 -0.42 8.33 23.43
C ASP A 170 1.00 8.01 22.93
N PHE A 171 1.78 9.01 22.54
CA PHE A 171 3.20 8.85 22.17
C PHE A 171 4.15 8.69 23.37
N ARG A 172 3.69 8.04 24.44
CA ARG A 172 4.52 7.79 25.62
C ARG A 172 5.41 6.58 25.34
N ALA A 173 6.69 6.65 25.71
CA ALA A 173 7.64 5.54 25.55
C ALA A 173 7.22 4.25 26.28
N ASN A 174 6.29 4.32 27.23
CA ASN A 174 5.74 3.16 27.94
C ASN A 174 4.51 2.52 27.22
N SER A 175 4.08 3.08 26.09
CA SER A 175 2.96 2.56 25.29
C SER A 175 3.48 1.65 24.18
N GLY A 176 2.85 0.49 23.99
CA GLY A 176 3.17 -0.39 22.86
C GLY A 176 2.88 0.24 21.48
N TYR A 177 1.99 1.24 21.45
CA TYR A 177 1.59 1.96 20.25
C TYR A 177 2.77 2.65 19.54
N LEU A 178 3.64 3.31 20.30
CA LEU A 178 4.80 4.03 19.75
C LEU A 178 5.75 3.06 19.02
N TYR A 179 6.09 1.93 19.63
CA TYR A 179 7.00 0.95 19.02
C TYR A 179 6.42 0.32 17.76
N VAL A 180 5.15 -0.08 17.81
CA VAL A 180 4.43 -0.60 16.64
C VAL A 180 4.43 0.44 15.52
N SER A 181 4.15 1.70 15.83
CA SER A 181 4.12 2.79 14.86
C SER A 181 5.49 3.06 14.24
N ILE A 182 6.58 3.00 15.02
CA ILE A 182 7.94 3.17 14.48
C ILE A 182 8.29 2.02 13.52
N VAL A 183 8.08 0.77 13.93
CA VAL A 183 8.37 -0.40 13.09
C VAL A 183 7.53 -0.35 11.81
N TYR A 184 6.27 0.05 11.94
CA TYR A 184 5.37 0.26 10.82
C TYR A 184 5.93 1.27 9.82
N ASN A 185 6.25 2.48 10.26
CA ASN A 185 6.73 3.58 9.42
C ASN A 185 8.07 3.23 8.76
N ILE A 186 8.99 2.58 9.46
CA ILE A 186 10.26 2.13 8.88
C ILE A 186 10.00 1.07 7.81
N SER A 187 9.15 0.09 8.08
CA SER A 187 8.88 -1.00 7.15
C SER A 187 8.18 -0.53 5.88
N ILE A 188 7.22 0.40 5.97
CA ILE A 188 6.52 0.92 4.79
C ILE A 188 7.46 1.80 3.96
N CYS A 189 8.26 2.67 4.58
CA CYS A 189 9.25 3.49 3.90
C CYS A 189 10.28 2.62 3.15
N LEU A 190 10.77 1.55 3.78
CA LEU A 190 11.70 0.63 3.13
C LEU A 190 11.08 -0.08 1.92
N SER A 191 9.84 -0.58 2.05
CA SER A 191 9.15 -1.29 0.98
C SER A 191 8.84 -0.36 -0.21
N LEU A 192 8.32 0.84 0.05
CA LEU A 192 8.07 1.84 -0.97
C LEU A 192 9.36 2.32 -1.63
N TYR A 193 10.45 2.44 -0.86
CA TYR A 193 11.76 2.77 -1.39
C TYR A 193 12.29 1.70 -2.36
N CYS A 194 12.24 0.42 -1.96
CA CYS A 194 12.62 -0.70 -2.83
C CYS A 194 11.76 -0.75 -4.10
N LEU A 195 10.47 -0.48 -3.96
CA LEU A 195 9.56 -0.40 -5.10
C LEU A 195 9.87 0.78 -6.03
N ALA A 196 10.17 1.96 -5.48
CA ALA A 196 10.54 3.14 -6.27
C ALA A 196 11.86 2.92 -7.02
N MET A 197 12.85 2.32 -6.37
CA MET A 197 14.09 1.88 -7.01
C MET A 197 13.83 0.93 -8.17
N PHE A 198 12.96 -0.06 -7.96
CA PHE A 198 12.55 -0.98 -9.02
C PHE A 198 11.90 -0.24 -10.19
N TRP A 199 10.95 0.65 -9.90
CA TRP A 199 10.26 1.46 -10.90
C TRP A 199 11.25 2.29 -11.72
N ILE A 200 12.24 2.96 -11.11
CA ILE A 200 13.20 3.82 -11.84
C ILE A 200 14.10 3.02 -12.78
N CYS A 201 14.43 1.78 -12.43
CA CYS A 201 15.21 0.90 -13.30
C CYS A 201 14.40 0.47 -14.53
N VAL A 202 13.10 0.27 -14.34
CA VAL A 202 12.20 -0.32 -15.34
C VAL A 202 11.42 0.73 -16.13
N ASN A 203 11.27 1.95 -15.62
CA ASN A 203 10.44 3.00 -16.19
C ASN A 203 10.84 3.33 -17.63
N ASP A 204 12.14 3.27 -17.94
CA ASP A 204 12.64 3.50 -19.29
C ASP A 204 12.15 2.45 -20.29
N ASP A 205 12.01 1.20 -19.86
CA ASP A 205 11.48 0.08 -20.66
C ASP A 205 9.94 0.05 -20.71
N LEU A 206 9.29 0.72 -19.75
CA LEU A 206 7.83 0.90 -19.69
C LEU A 206 7.32 2.08 -20.54
N LYS A 207 8.17 3.06 -20.89
CA LYS A 207 7.81 4.20 -21.76
C LYS A 207 7.03 3.83 -23.03
N PRO A 208 7.38 2.77 -23.79
CA PRO A 208 6.61 2.38 -24.98
C PRO A 208 5.18 1.91 -24.67
N PHE A 209 4.89 1.51 -23.44
CA PHE A 209 3.56 1.04 -23.03
C PHE A 209 2.64 2.15 -22.48
N ARG A 210 3.15 3.39 -22.31
CA ARG A 210 2.41 4.54 -21.73
C ARG A 210 1.51 4.14 -20.54
N PRO A 211 2.10 3.63 -19.44
CA PRO A 211 1.33 3.26 -18.25
C PRO A 211 0.59 4.45 -17.62
#